data_AF-A0A1V4PH52-F1
#
_entry.id   AF-A0A1V4PH52-F1
#
_cell.length_a   1.000
_cell.length_b   1.000
_cell.length_c   1.000
_cell.angle_alpha   90.00
_cell.angle_beta   90.00
_cell.angle_gamma   90.00
#
_symmetry.space_group_name_H-M   'P 1'
#
loop_
_entity.id
_entity.type
_entity.pdbx_description
1 polymer ?
#
loop_
_entity_poly.entity_id
_entity_poly.type
_entity_poly.pdbx_seq_one_letter_code
_entity_poly.pdbx_strand_id
1 'polypeptide(L)'
;EVAGLTLGADLARLATVQAVRAIHLGDLDEGILSLDRAHAYRRVGAEDVARTQYAFAAPAVELLTERIVNDRLAGPLVSGLLDAVQASPRDMFVGNAWERVMTILRETDAQSEFSWQHQFFLEADPLATSLGSIAVVTGQLLDLRMVPPRILRFTGPDRPDLEITSSGTSVTVQADLRDDALEDSAELAELFAVAADADTGTIIASSPCTVGHGMVSALLQVGTDTDRLHYMLISADTDIDAIRLDPTGVAVAQIDRFCRYAWTMHRTAGALRFGVGASSTGADIDNSSLAAEQAELTATDAMSTAVGLVRQLARRTRRGPDGEAIAGYSAAVQRLAEHMEERSMPTGTLEPTLAELVELT
;
A
#
# COMPACT_ATOMS: atom_id res chain seq x y z
N GLU A 1 -27.67 7.29 9.85
CA GLU A 1 -26.82 8.46 9.50
C GLU A 1 -26.35 9.11 10.77
N VAL A 2 -25.04 9.08 11.05
CA VAL A 2 -24.43 9.99 12.02
C VAL A 2 -23.85 11.12 11.19
N ALA A 3 -24.43 12.31 11.32
CA ALA A 3 -23.94 13.51 10.65
C ALA A 3 -22.51 13.82 11.11
N GLY A 4 -21.57 13.82 10.16
CA GLY A 4 -20.43 14.73 10.10
C GLY A 4 -19.55 14.91 11.34
N LEU A 5 -19.04 13.83 11.94
CA LEU A 5 -17.85 13.94 12.76
C LEU A 5 -16.63 13.99 11.83
N THR A 6 -16.13 15.20 11.57
CA THR A 6 -14.82 15.36 10.91
C THR A 6 -13.73 15.05 11.93
N LEU A 7 -12.81 14.17 11.57
CA LEU A 7 -11.62 13.91 12.39
C LEU A 7 -10.81 15.21 12.49
N GLY A 8 -10.32 15.52 13.69
CA GLY A 8 -9.34 16.59 13.85
C GLY A 8 -8.08 16.31 13.03
N ALA A 9 -7.36 17.36 12.60
CA ALA A 9 -6.28 17.23 11.64
C ALA A 9 -5.19 16.22 12.06
N ASP A 10 -4.83 16.18 13.33
CA ASP A 10 -3.81 15.25 13.84
C ASP A 10 -4.29 13.79 13.80
N LEU A 11 -5.56 13.55 14.12
CA LEU A 11 -6.15 12.22 14.07
C LEU A 11 -6.36 11.76 12.62
N ALA A 12 -6.70 12.67 11.72
CA ALA A 12 -6.76 12.41 10.29
C ALA A 12 -5.37 12.04 9.72
N ARG A 13 -4.31 12.78 10.10
CA ARG A 13 -2.94 12.43 9.69
C ARG A 13 -2.52 11.06 10.22
N LEU A 14 -2.81 10.76 11.49
CA LEU A 14 -2.55 9.42 12.05
C LEU A 14 -3.30 8.34 11.27
N ALA A 15 -4.57 8.54 10.96
CA ALA A 15 -5.36 7.61 10.17
C ALA A 15 -4.77 7.40 8.76
N THR A 16 -4.33 8.48 8.10
CA THR A 16 -3.66 8.41 6.79
C THR A 16 -2.38 7.56 6.86
N VAL A 17 -1.49 7.81 7.83
CA VAL A 17 -0.25 7.03 7.98
C VAL A 17 -0.55 5.55 8.26
N GLN A 18 -1.56 5.25 9.09
CA GLN A 18 -1.98 3.87 9.33
C GLN A 18 -2.57 3.22 8.07
N ALA A 19 -3.32 3.96 7.27
CA ALA A 19 -3.86 3.48 6.00
C ALA A 19 -2.74 3.18 5.00
N VAL A 20 -1.73 4.05 4.87
CA VAL A 20 -0.53 3.81 4.04
C VAL A 20 0.16 2.52 4.46
N ARG A 21 0.47 2.37 5.75
CA ARG A 21 1.06 1.14 6.27
C ARG A 21 0.25 -0.12 5.97
N ALA A 22 -1.08 -0.05 6.06
CA ALA A 22 -1.93 -1.23 5.99
C ALA A 22 -2.39 -1.58 4.58
N ILE A 23 -2.43 -0.62 3.66
CA ILE A 23 -3.16 -0.73 2.39
C ILE A 23 -2.27 -0.44 1.17
N HIS A 24 -1.21 0.36 1.31
CA HIS A 24 -0.35 0.74 0.19
C HIS A 24 0.32 -0.48 -0.42
N LEU A 25 0.29 -0.57 -1.76
CA LEU A 25 0.82 -1.71 -2.51
C LEU A 25 2.20 -1.45 -3.11
N GLY A 26 2.69 -0.21 -3.15
CA GLY A 26 4.08 0.09 -3.52
C GLY A 26 5.05 -0.32 -2.43
N ASP A 27 6.34 -0.39 -2.77
CA ASP A 27 7.42 -0.54 -1.80
C ASP A 27 7.44 0.71 -0.91
N LEU A 28 7.79 0.55 0.36
CA LEU A 28 7.84 1.65 1.33
C LEU A 28 9.00 1.38 2.28
N ASP A 29 9.93 2.31 2.41
CA ASP A 29 10.98 2.22 3.43
C ASP A 29 10.34 2.18 4.84
N GLU A 30 10.43 1.02 5.52
CA GLU A 30 9.85 0.78 6.84
C GLU A 30 10.47 1.66 7.95
N GLY A 31 11.73 2.06 7.79
CA GLY A 31 12.39 2.98 8.70
C GLY A 31 11.80 4.39 8.59
N ILE A 32 11.54 4.85 7.38
CA ILE A 32 10.88 6.13 7.11
C ILE A 32 9.39 6.07 7.47
N LEU A 33 8.70 4.96 7.19
CA LEU A 33 7.32 4.76 7.64
C LEU A 33 7.22 4.78 9.17
N SER A 34 8.23 4.25 9.88
CA SER A 34 8.32 4.36 11.34
C SER A 34 8.47 5.83 11.80
N LEU A 35 9.17 6.67 11.04
CA LEU A 35 9.26 8.12 11.30
C LEU A 35 7.89 8.81 11.14
N ASP A 36 7.18 8.53 10.04
CA ASP A 36 5.82 9.05 9.80
C ASP A 36 4.88 8.69 10.96
N ARG A 37 4.96 7.43 11.43
CA ARG A 37 4.19 6.95 12.59
C ARG A 37 4.57 7.67 13.86
N ALA A 38 5.87 7.82 14.12
CA ALA A 38 6.37 8.49 15.32
C ALA A 38 5.85 9.93 15.41
N HIS A 39 5.96 10.67 14.30
CA HIS A 39 5.49 12.04 14.22
C HIS A 39 3.95 12.14 14.37
N ALA A 40 3.20 11.23 13.73
CA ALA A 40 1.75 11.19 13.87
C ALA A 40 1.28 10.86 15.30
N TYR A 41 1.90 9.88 15.97
CA TYR A 41 1.60 9.55 17.37
C TYR A 41 1.94 10.70 18.32
N ARG A 42 3.04 11.42 18.06
CA ARG A 42 3.41 12.60 18.84
C ARG A 42 2.34 13.69 18.73
N ARG A 43 1.81 13.96 17.54
CA ARG A 43 0.77 14.98 17.31
C ARG A 43 -0.54 14.70 18.07
N VAL A 44 -0.87 13.43 18.30
CA VAL A 44 -2.04 13.04 19.10
C VAL A 44 -1.73 12.85 20.59
N GLY A 45 -0.52 13.17 21.05
CA GLY A 45 -0.10 13.08 22.46
C GLY A 45 0.27 11.66 22.94
N ALA A 46 0.45 10.69 22.05
CA ALA A 46 0.86 9.32 22.39
C ALA A 46 2.40 9.19 22.50
N GLU A 47 2.99 9.85 23.49
CA GLU A 47 4.45 10.06 23.58
C GLU A 47 5.27 8.76 23.69
N ASP A 48 4.83 7.78 24.48
CA ASP A 48 5.59 6.53 24.67
C ASP A 48 5.64 5.69 23.39
N VAL A 49 4.53 5.65 22.64
CA VAL A 49 4.46 5.00 21.33
C VAL A 49 5.33 5.76 20.33
N ALA A 50 5.22 7.09 20.30
CA ALA A 50 6.04 7.93 19.43
C ALA A 50 7.54 7.73 19.67
N ARG A 51 7.98 7.70 20.93
CA ARG A 51 9.39 7.49 21.30
C ARG A 51 9.93 6.15 20.79
N THR A 52 9.15 5.09 20.94
CA THR A 52 9.51 3.76 20.44
C THR A 52 9.67 3.76 18.91
N GLN A 53 8.75 4.41 18.19
CA GLN A 53 8.82 4.50 16.74
C GLN A 53 9.98 5.38 16.26
N TYR A 54 10.30 6.48 16.95
CA TYR A 54 11.48 7.30 16.65
C TYR A 54 12.79 6.53 16.81
N ALA A 55 12.89 5.66 17.82
CA ALA A 55 14.07 4.81 18.01
C ALA A 55 14.29 3.84 16.83
N PHE A 56 13.21 3.27 16.28
CA PHE A 56 13.29 2.42 15.09
C PHE A 56 13.63 3.20 13.82
N ALA A 57 13.17 4.44 13.71
CA ALA A 57 13.42 5.28 12.55
C ALA A 57 14.82 5.91 12.50
N ALA A 58 15.50 6.07 13.65
CA ALA A 58 16.74 6.85 13.74
C ALA A 58 17.84 6.41 12.74
N PRO A 59 18.14 5.12 12.54
CA PRO A 59 19.14 4.70 11.55
C PRO A 59 18.75 5.06 10.11
N ALA A 60 17.47 4.90 9.75
CA ALA A 60 16.97 5.23 8.42
C ALA A 60 17.00 6.75 8.15
N VAL A 61 16.75 7.56 9.18
CA VAL A 61 16.89 9.03 9.10
C VAL A 61 18.35 9.42 8.78
N GLU A 62 19.33 8.80 9.41
CA GLU A 62 20.74 9.08 9.14
C GLU A 62 21.10 8.72 7.69
N LEU A 63 20.71 7.53 7.22
CA LEU A 63 20.94 7.08 5.84
C LEU A 63 20.24 7.98 4.80
N LEU A 64 18.98 8.34 5.05
CA LEU A 64 18.24 9.25 4.16
C LEU A 64 18.88 10.64 4.14
N THR A 65 19.40 11.12 5.26
CA THR A 65 20.09 12.42 5.31
C THR A 65 21.38 12.39 4.49
N GLU A 66 22.15 11.30 4.54
CA GLU A 66 23.33 11.11 3.68
C GLU A 66 22.94 11.07 2.20
N ARG A 67 21.87 10.35 1.86
CA ARG A 67 21.31 10.29 0.51
C ARG A 67 20.88 11.67 0.01
N ILE A 68 20.19 12.46 0.83
CA ILE A 68 19.78 13.84 0.51
C ILE A 68 21.00 14.68 0.09
N VAL A 69 22.12 14.56 0.80
CA VAL A 69 23.35 15.28 0.46
C VAL A 69 23.98 14.77 -0.83
N ASN A 70 24.11 13.45 -0.97
CA ASN A 70 24.78 12.81 -2.11
C ASN A 70 24.02 13.04 -3.42
N ASP A 71 22.70 12.89 -3.39
CA ASP A 71 21.81 12.99 -4.55
C ASP A 71 21.25 14.41 -4.73
N ARG A 72 21.60 15.34 -3.83
CA ARG A 72 21.16 16.75 -3.84
C ARG A 72 19.63 16.88 -3.84
N LEU A 73 18.97 16.02 -3.06
CA LEU A 73 17.52 16.05 -2.88
C LEU A 73 17.12 17.32 -2.12
N ALA A 74 15.97 17.88 -2.47
CA ALA A 74 15.46 19.12 -1.88
C ALA A 74 13.93 19.17 -1.96
N GLY A 75 13.33 20.26 -1.46
CA GLY A 75 11.89 20.46 -1.50
C GLY A 75 11.12 19.66 -0.43
N PRO A 76 9.88 19.23 -0.70
CA PRO A 76 8.98 18.79 0.36
C PRO A 76 9.41 17.53 1.13
N LEU A 77 10.22 16.66 0.52
CA LEU A 77 10.86 15.55 1.24
C LEU A 77 11.78 16.06 2.36
N VAL A 78 12.63 17.06 2.06
CA VAL A 78 13.58 17.62 3.03
C VAL A 78 12.85 18.45 4.09
N SER A 79 11.87 19.27 3.70
CA SER A 79 11.08 20.07 4.65
C SER A 79 10.27 19.18 5.60
N GLY A 80 9.64 18.12 5.09
CA GLY A 80 8.90 17.16 5.90
C GLY A 80 9.81 16.33 6.82
N LEU A 81 10.98 15.90 6.33
CA LEU A 81 11.97 15.21 7.16
C LEU A 81 12.49 16.13 8.28
N LEU A 82 12.76 17.40 7.96
CA LEU A 82 13.18 18.39 8.95
C LEU A 82 12.13 18.57 10.06
N ASP A 83 10.84 18.70 9.71
CA ASP A 83 9.77 18.83 10.72
C ASP A 83 9.66 17.57 11.60
N ALA A 84 9.70 16.39 10.98
CA ALA A 84 9.61 15.12 11.68
C ALA A 84 10.79 14.90 12.66
N VAL A 85 12.02 15.20 12.24
CA VAL A 85 13.23 15.09 13.06
C VAL A 85 13.29 16.20 14.11
N GLN A 86 12.85 17.41 13.81
CA GLN A 86 12.79 18.50 14.79
C GLN A 86 11.84 18.17 15.95
N ALA A 87 10.75 17.45 15.66
CA ALA A 87 9.81 16.97 16.66
C ALA A 87 10.34 15.76 17.47
N SER A 88 11.41 15.10 17.05
CA SER A 88 11.93 13.90 17.73
C SER A 88 12.68 14.22 19.03
N PRO A 89 12.64 13.32 20.04
CA PRO A 89 13.54 13.40 21.19
C PRO A 89 15.00 13.15 20.77
N ARG A 90 15.93 14.02 21.19
CA ARG A 90 17.35 13.97 20.78
C ARG A 90 18.04 12.67 21.19
N ASP A 91 17.64 12.10 22.31
CA ASP A 91 18.20 10.87 22.89
C ASP A 91 17.86 9.60 22.10
N MET A 92 17.01 9.70 21.07
CA MET A 92 16.76 8.59 20.13
C MET A 92 17.90 8.39 19.13
N PHE A 93 18.77 9.38 18.98
CA PHE A 93 19.91 9.34 18.07
C PHE A 93 21.19 9.05 18.83
N VAL A 94 22.10 8.29 18.21
CA VAL A 94 23.36 7.92 18.84
C VAL A 94 24.35 9.09 18.77
N GLY A 95 24.87 9.50 19.93
CA GLY A 95 25.91 10.54 20.01
C GLY A 95 25.40 11.91 19.53
N ASN A 96 26.09 12.50 18.56
CA ASN A 96 25.74 13.80 17.98
C ASN A 96 24.95 13.69 16.65
N ALA A 97 24.41 12.51 16.33
CA ALA A 97 23.72 12.27 15.06
C ALA A 97 22.53 13.22 14.85
N TRP A 98 21.72 13.48 15.89
CA TRP A 98 20.61 14.43 15.80
C TRP A 98 21.08 15.84 15.39
N GLU A 99 22.14 16.37 16.01
CA GLU A 99 22.67 17.70 15.68
C GLU A 99 23.22 17.77 14.25
N ARG A 100 23.89 16.71 13.80
CA ARG A 100 24.40 16.61 12.43
C ARG A 100 23.25 16.61 11.42
N VAL A 101 22.26 15.74 11.62
CA VAL A 101 21.08 15.63 10.76
C VAL A 101 20.35 16.97 10.70
N MET A 102 20.04 17.57 11.85
CA MET A 102 19.33 18.85 11.91
C MET A 102 20.09 20.00 11.23
N THR A 103 21.43 20.03 11.34
CA THR A 103 22.25 21.03 10.66
C THR A 103 22.13 20.86 9.14
N ILE A 104 22.33 19.64 8.64
CA ILE A 104 22.25 19.32 7.21
C ILE A 104 20.88 19.68 6.66
N LEU A 105 19.80 19.22 7.31
CA LEU A 105 18.44 19.44 6.83
C LEU A 105 18.08 20.93 6.79
N ARG A 106 18.47 21.72 7.80
CA ARG A 106 18.24 23.18 7.82
C ARG A 106 19.02 23.91 6.72
N GLU A 107 20.26 23.51 6.48
CA GLU A 107 21.08 24.09 5.42
C GLU A 107 20.50 23.79 4.04
N THR A 108 20.03 22.56 3.80
CA THR A 108 19.42 22.13 2.53
C THR A 108 18.03 22.76 2.33
N ASP A 109 17.20 22.83 3.37
CA ASP A 109 15.86 23.42 3.31
C ASP A 109 15.93 24.94 3.05
N ALA A 110 16.82 25.66 3.72
CA ALA A 110 17.02 27.09 3.50
C ALA A 110 17.53 27.43 2.08
N GLN A 111 18.27 26.51 1.44
CA GLN A 111 18.66 26.66 0.03
C GLN A 111 17.49 26.45 -0.93
N SER A 112 16.47 25.71 -0.51
CA SER A 112 15.28 25.38 -1.30
C SER A 112 14.24 26.50 -1.29
N GLU A 113 14.07 27.26 -0.20
CA GLU A 113 13.05 28.34 -0.14
C GLU A 113 13.29 29.52 -1.10
N PHE A 114 14.48 29.66 -1.69
CA PHE A 114 14.83 30.80 -2.55
C PHE A 114 14.33 30.73 -4.01
N SER A 115 13.71 29.62 -4.42
CA SER A 115 13.25 29.43 -5.79
C SER A 115 11.77 29.04 -5.88
N TRP A 116 10.86 30.01 -6.01
CA TRP A 116 9.81 30.10 -7.05
C TRP A 116 8.66 31.10 -6.75
N GLN A 117 8.20 31.76 -7.82
CA GLN A 117 6.85 32.31 -8.02
C GLN A 117 6.37 31.89 -9.42
N HIS A 118 5.37 31.01 -9.47
CA HIS A 118 4.27 30.89 -10.47
C HIS A 118 3.87 29.45 -10.83
N GLN A 119 2.56 29.22 -10.75
CA GLN A 119 1.79 28.10 -11.32
C GLN A 119 1.31 28.45 -12.75
N PHE A 120 1.05 27.45 -13.60
CA PHE A 120 -0.31 26.96 -13.96
C PHE A 120 -0.27 25.97 -15.16
N PHE A 121 -1.01 24.85 -14.99
CA PHE A 121 -1.82 24.01 -15.90
C PHE A 121 -1.43 23.79 -17.36
N LEU A 122 -1.38 22.51 -17.76
CA LEU A 122 -1.46 22.02 -19.13
C LEU A 122 -2.68 21.09 -19.31
N GLU A 123 -3.36 21.24 -20.45
CA GLU A 123 -4.45 20.37 -20.92
C GLU A 123 -3.87 19.05 -21.46
N ALA A 124 -4.55 17.94 -21.17
CA ALA A 124 -4.17 16.59 -21.59
C ALA A 124 -4.83 16.20 -22.93
N ASP A 125 -4.05 15.59 -23.82
CA ASP A 125 -4.50 14.89 -25.04
C ASP A 125 -4.47 13.36 -24.78
N PRO A 126 -5.38 12.55 -25.35
CA PRO A 126 -5.58 11.18 -24.89
C PRO A 126 -4.79 10.13 -25.70
N LEU A 127 -4.53 9.02 -25.00
CA LEU A 127 -4.38 7.61 -25.47
C LEU A 127 -2.99 6.98 -25.35
N ALA A 128 -2.97 5.85 -24.64
CA ALA A 128 -2.19 4.67 -25.02
C ALA A 128 -3.06 3.41 -24.80
N THR A 129 -3.65 2.90 -25.88
CA THR A 129 -4.28 1.57 -25.94
C THR A 129 -3.22 0.52 -26.23
N SER A 130 -2.86 -0.31 -25.25
CA SER A 130 -2.32 -1.64 -25.53
C SER A 130 -2.73 -2.64 -24.44
N LEU A 131 -3.58 -3.60 -24.81
CA LEU A 131 -3.86 -4.80 -24.04
C LEU A 131 -2.71 -5.80 -24.28
N GLY A 132 -1.93 -6.07 -23.24
CA GLY A 132 -0.92 -7.11 -23.22
C GLY A 132 -1.55 -8.51 -23.30
N SER A 133 -0.87 -9.43 -23.97
CA SER A 133 -1.29 -10.80 -24.24
C SER A 133 -1.47 -11.63 -22.97
N ILE A 134 -2.59 -12.36 -22.89
CA ILE A 134 -2.91 -13.30 -21.82
C ILE A 134 -2.01 -14.53 -21.96
N ALA A 135 -1.04 -14.68 -21.06
CA ALA A 135 -0.45 -15.98 -20.76
C ALA A 135 -1.44 -16.74 -19.86
N VAL A 136 -1.76 -17.99 -20.20
CA VAL A 136 -2.62 -18.84 -19.39
C VAL A 136 -1.79 -19.34 -18.20
N VAL A 137 -1.90 -18.65 -17.07
CA VAL A 137 -1.37 -19.07 -15.78
C VAL A 137 -2.52 -19.63 -14.95
N THR A 138 -2.40 -20.88 -14.47
CA THR A 138 -3.29 -21.45 -13.44
C THR A 138 -2.85 -20.93 -12.08
N GLY A 139 -3.17 -19.67 -11.78
CA GLY A 139 -2.83 -19.02 -10.52
C GLY A 139 -4.06 -18.43 -9.82
N GLN A 140 -3.94 -18.16 -8.53
CA GLN A 140 -5.00 -17.56 -7.73
C GLN A 140 -4.59 -16.19 -7.18
N LEU A 141 -5.60 -15.37 -6.88
CA LEU A 141 -5.39 -14.03 -6.35
C LEU A 141 -5.19 -14.12 -4.83
N LEU A 142 -4.24 -13.35 -4.30
CA LEU A 142 -4.09 -13.17 -2.86
C LEU A 142 -5.22 -12.28 -2.30
N ASP A 143 -5.83 -12.68 -1.19
CA ASP A 143 -6.64 -11.77 -0.37
C ASP A 143 -5.72 -10.87 0.47
N LEU A 144 -5.66 -9.60 0.10
CA LEU A 144 -4.82 -8.60 0.72
C LEU A 144 -5.22 -8.27 2.17
N ARG A 145 -6.33 -8.82 2.69
CA ARG A 145 -6.70 -8.74 4.11
C ARG A 145 -6.00 -9.77 4.98
N MET A 146 -5.56 -10.87 4.40
CA MET A 146 -5.07 -12.05 5.13
C MET A 146 -3.55 -12.08 5.27
N VAL A 147 -2.86 -11.31 4.43
CA VAL A 147 -1.41 -11.14 4.47
C VAL A 147 -1.08 -9.65 4.37
N PRO A 148 -0.19 -9.11 5.22
CA PRO A 148 0.31 -7.75 5.07
C PRO A 148 0.81 -7.48 3.64
N PRO A 149 0.37 -6.40 2.98
CA PRO A 149 0.71 -6.14 1.57
C PRO A 149 2.21 -6.04 1.27
N ARG A 150 3.02 -5.69 2.28
CA ARG A 150 4.47 -5.50 2.19
C ARG A 150 5.30 -6.78 2.12
N ILE A 151 4.71 -7.94 2.38
CA ILE A 151 5.46 -9.20 2.48
C ILE A 151 5.54 -9.89 1.12
N LEU A 152 4.38 -10.01 0.48
CA LEU A 152 4.24 -10.71 -0.80
C LEU A 152 4.26 -9.71 -1.94
N ARG A 153 4.88 -10.12 -3.05
CA ARG A 153 4.88 -9.34 -4.27
C ARG A 153 3.47 -9.23 -4.84
N PHE A 154 3.02 -8.00 -5.07
CA PHE A 154 1.74 -7.75 -5.72
C PHE A 154 1.95 -7.67 -7.23
N THR A 155 1.36 -8.60 -7.98
CA THR A 155 1.58 -8.71 -9.43
C THR A 155 0.63 -7.84 -10.27
N GLY A 156 -0.41 -7.28 -9.64
CA GLY A 156 -1.46 -6.49 -10.28
C GLY A 156 -2.86 -6.92 -9.82
N PRO A 157 -3.88 -6.06 -9.95
CA PRO A 157 -5.20 -6.33 -9.38
C PRO A 157 -5.92 -7.55 -10.01
N ASP A 158 -5.61 -7.86 -11.26
CA ASP A 158 -6.19 -8.97 -12.04
C ASP A 158 -5.20 -10.12 -12.32
N ARG A 159 -3.95 -10.00 -11.84
CA ARG A 159 -2.91 -10.99 -12.05
C ARG A 159 -2.77 -11.90 -10.83
N PRO A 160 -2.57 -13.22 -11.04
CA PRO A 160 -2.37 -14.15 -9.93
C PRO A 160 -1.04 -13.89 -9.24
N ASP A 161 -1.07 -13.81 -7.91
CA ASP A 161 0.13 -13.77 -7.07
C ASP A 161 0.50 -15.16 -6.52
N LEU A 162 -0.47 -16.08 -6.54
CA LEU A 162 -0.29 -17.45 -6.09
C LEU A 162 -0.12 -18.38 -7.28
N GLU A 163 1.01 -19.09 -7.32
CA GLU A 163 1.23 -20.20 -8.24
C GLU A 163 0.79 -21.50 -7.58
N ILE A 164 -0.07 -22.26 -8.28
CA ILE A 164 -0.65 -23.51 -7.78
C ILE A 164 -0.19 -24.66 -8.66
N THR A 165 0.62 -25.55 -8.10
CA THR A 165 1.11 -26.75 -8.80
C THR A 165 0.54 -28.01 -8.17
N SER A 166 -0.29 -28.73 -8.93
CA SER A 166 -0.86 -30.01 -8.49
C SER A 166 0.07 -31.19 -8.83
N SER A 167 0.26 -32.09 -7.87
CA SER A 167 1.01 -33.33 -8.00
C SER A 167 0.26 -34.47 -7.31
N GLY A 168 -0.62 -35.11 -8.07
CA GLY A 168 -1.40 -36.27 -7.63
C GLY A 168 -2.41 -35.95 -6.53
N THR A 169 -2.03 -36.20 -5.27
CA THR A 169 -2.88 -35.96 -4.08
C THR A 169 -2.43 -34.74 -3.26
N SER A 170 -1.43 -34.03 -3.77
CA SER A 170 -0.80 -32.90 -3.12
C SER A 170 -0.78 -31.68 -4.03
N VAL A 171 -0.82 -30.50 -3.43
CA VAL A 171 -0.75 -29.23 -4.13
C VAL A 171 0.30 -28.36 -3.47
N THR A 172 1.20 -27.80 -4.27
CA THR A 172 2.13 -26.78 -3.83
C THR A 172 1.52 -25.41 -4.11
N VAL A 173 1.46 -24.56 -3.07
CA VAL A 173 1.07 -23.15 -3.15
C VAL A 173 2.32 -22.31 -2.98
N GLN A 174 2.58 -21.41 -3.93
CA GLN A 174 3.78 -20.57 -3.94
C GLN A 174 3.42 -19.10 -4.16
N ALA A 175 4.17 -18.20 -3.53
CA ALA A 175 4.07 -16.77 -3.73
C ALA A 175 5.46 -16.14 -3.63
N ASP A 176 5.76 -15.20 -4.52
CA ASP A 176 7.02 -14.46 -4.46
C ASP A 176 7.00 -13.43 -3.32
N LEU A 177 8.14 -13.32 -2.64
CA LEU A 177 8.40 -12.22 -1.72
C LEU A 177 8.67 -10.93 -2.48
N ARG A 178 8.51 -9.81 -1.78
CA ARG A 178 9.10 -8.54 -2.25
C ARG A 178 10.62 -8.57 -2.12
N ASP A 179 11.28 -7.74 -2.90
CA ASP A 179 12.75 -7.68 -2.96
C ASP A 179 13.40 -7.27 -1.63
N ASP A 180 12.67 -6.50 -0.81
CA ASP A 180 13.09 -5.98 0.49
C ASP A 180 12.53 -6.78 1.68
N ALA A 181 11.71 -7.81 1.43
CA ALA A 181 11.13 -8.63 2.48
C ALA A 181 12.22 -9.43 3.21
N LEU A 182 12.29 -9.25 4.54
CA LEU A 182 13.20 -10.00 5.39
C LEU A 182 12.70 -11.43 5.56
N GLU A 183 13.40 -12.40 4.96
CA GLU A 183 13.02 -13.83 4.98
C GLU A 183 12.90 -14.41 6.41
N ASP A 184 13.58 -13.81 7.39
CA ASP A 184 13.56 -14.19 8.80
C ASP A 184 12.53 -13.41 9.65
N SER A 185 11.66 -12.62 9.00
CA SER A 185 10.62 -11.87 9.70
C SER A 185 9.61 -12.79 10.39
N ALA A 186 9.16 -12.37 11.58
CA ALA A 186 8.14 -13.09 12.33
C ALA A 186 6.83 -13.22 11.53
N GLU A 187 6.47 -12.19 10.77
CA GLU A 187 5.25 -12.20 9.94
C GLU A 187 5.27 -13.30 8.86
N LEU A 188 6.45 -13.60 8.31
CA LEU A 188 6.64 -14.69 7.35
C LEU A 188 6.62 -16.07 8.00
N ALA A 189 7.19 -16.20 9.19
CA ALA A 189 7.20 -17.44 9.97
C ALA A 189 5.79 -17.87 10.40
N GLU A 190 4.83 -16.94 10.42
CA GLU A 190 3.44 -17.16 10.83
C GLU A 190 2.50 -17.47 9.66
N LEU A 191 3.00 -17.57 8.41
CA LEU A 191 2.15 -17.86 7.27
C LEU A 191 1.77 -19.35 7.14
N PHE A 192 0.52 -19.57 6.74
CA PHE A 192 -0.04 -20.86 6.38
C PHE A 192 -0.68 -20.80 4.99
N ALA A 193 -0.57 -21.88 4.23
CA ALA A 193 -1.44 -22.10 3.10
C ALA A 193 -2.68 -22.87 3.54
N VAL A 194 -3.83 -22.54 2.95
CA VAL A 194 -5.09 -23.24 3.13
C VAL A 194 -5.67 -23.63 1.77
N ALA A 195 -6.36 -24.77 1.72
CA ALA A 195 -7.23 -25.16 0.63
C ALA A 195 -8.66 -25.28 1.16
N ALA A 196 -9.62 -24.77 0.40
CA ALA A 196 -11.04 -24.84 0.71
C ALA A 196 -11.85 -25.28 -0.49
N ASP A 197 -12.99 -25.92 -0.24
CA ASP A 197 -13.99 -26.26 -1.25
C ASP A 197 -14.50 -24.98 -1.94
N ALA A 198 -14.42 -24.92 -3.27
CA ALA A 198 -14.71 -23.72 -4.05
C ALA A 198 -16.18 -23.29 -4.01
N ASP A 199 -17.10 -24.23 -3.73
CA ASP A 199 -18.55 -23.96 -3.70
C ASP A 199 -18.98 -23.40 -2.33
N THR A 200 -18.35 -23.88 -1.24
CA THR A 200 -18.77 -23.58 0.13
C THR A 200 -17.79 -22.72 0.93
N GLY A 201 -16.54 -22.60 0.49
CA GLY A 201 -15.46 -21.97 1.25
C GLY A 201 -14.96 -22.79 2.45
N THR A 202 -15.44 -24.02 2.63
CA THR A 202 -15.06 -24.86 3.77
C THR A 202 -13.60 -25.29 3.64
N ILE A 203 -12.77 -24.98 4.65
CA ILE A 203 -11.35 -25.38 4.68
C ILE A 203 -11.24 -26.90 4.78
N ILE A 204 -10.50 -27.50 3.85
CA ILE A 204 -10.28 -28.95 3.79
C ILE A 204 -8.84 -29.36 4.15
N ALA A 205 -7.88 -28.47 3.97
CA ALA A 205 -6.47 -28.71 4.28
C ALA A 205 -5.75 -27.40 4.61
N SER A 206 -4.71 -27.51 5.42
CA SER A 206 -3.80 -26.41 5.74
C SER A 206 -2.38 -26.92 5.96
N SER A 207 -1.38 -26.10 5.67
CA SER A 207 0.02 -26.44 5.89
C SER A 207 0.82 -25.17 6.20
N PRO A 208 1.74 -25.19 7.17
CA PRO A 208 2.62 -24.05 7.40
C PRO A 208 3.48 -23.78 6.17
N CYS A 209 3.75 -22.50 5.94
CA CYS A 209 4.63 -22.09 4.88
C CYS A 209 6.10 -22.28 5.26
N THR A 210 6.92 -22.44 4.22
CA THR A 210 8.37 -22.41 4.28
C THR A 210 8.87 -21.27 3.41
N VAL A 211 9.90 -20.58 3.87
CA VAL A 211 10.47 -19.41 3.20
C VAL A 211 11.87 -19.74 2.74
N GLY A 212 12.19 -19.38 1.50
CA GLY A 212 13.55 -19.39 1.01
C GLY A 212 13.62 -19.02 -0.46
N HIS A 213 14.78 -18.48 -0.86
CA HIS A 213 15.05 -18.07 -2.24
C HIS A 213 14.06 -17.01 -2.76
N GLY A 214 13.66 -16.05 -1.92
CA GLY A 214 12.73 -14.99 -2.29
C GLY A 214 11.28 -15.45 -2.48
N MET A 215 10.90 -16.59 -1.89
CA MET A 215 9.57 -17.19 -2.09
C MET A 215 9.02 -17.81 -0.80
N VAL A 216 7.70 -17.74 -0.65
CA VAL A 216 6.91 -18.50 0.33
C VAL A 216 6.32 -19.71 -0.38
N SER A 217 6.46 -20.90 0.20
CA SER A 217 5.92 -22.14 -0.36
C SER A 217 5.31 -23.04 0.70
N ALA A 218 4.21 -23.72 0.37
CA ALA A 218 3.58 -24.71 1.23
C ALA A 218 3.10 -25.90 0.42
N LEU A 219 3.26 -27.11 0.97
CA LEU A 219 2.73 -28.34 0.40
C LEU A 219 1.48 -28.78 1.16
N LEU A 220 0.34 -28.79 0.47
CA LEU A 220 -0.96 -29.20 0.99
C LEU A 220 -1.29 -30.62 0.55
N GLN A 221 -1.88 -31.41 1.44
CA GLN A 221 -2.42 -32.74 1.14
C GLN A 221 -3.94 -32.62 0.99
N VAL A 222 -4.43 -32.63 -0.25
CA VAL A 222 -5.82 -32.24 -0.59
C VAL A 222 -6.63 -33.35 -1.28
N GLY A 223 -6.01 -34.50 -1.57
CA GLY A 223 -6.67 -35.59 -2.31
C GLY A 223 -6.73 -35.30 -3.81
N THR A 224 -7.67 -35.93 -4.53
CA THR A 224 -7.66 -35.97 -6.00
C THR A 224 -8.50 -34.90 -6.70
N ASP A 225 -9.41 -34.21 -5.99
CA ASP A 225 -10.32 -33.21 -6.59
C ASP A 225 -9.74 -31.78 -6.49
N THR A 226 -8.50 -31.60 -6.96
CA THR A 226 -7.78 -30.32 -6.83
C THR A 226 -8.42 -29.16 -7.59
N ASP A 227 -9.19 -29.46 -8.62
CA ASP A 227 -9.84 -28.48 -9.51
C ASP A 227 -11.06 -27.81 -8.87
N ARG A 228 -11.57 -28.36 -7.76
CA ARG A 228 -12.73 -27.83 -7.03
C ARG A 228 -12.32 -27.05 -5.79
N LEU A 229 -11.07 -26.60 -5.72
CA LEU A 229 -10.51 -25.96 -4.55
C LEU A 229 -10.04 -24.54 -4.82
N HIS A 230 -10.25 -23.69 -3.82
CA HIS A 230 -9.57 -22.41 -3.71
C HIS A 230 -8.44 -22.51 -2.69
N TYR A 231 -7.35 -21.82 -2.98
CA TYR A 231 -6.12 -21.80 -2.20
C TYR A 231 -5.80 -20.37 -1.79
N MET A 232 -5.28 -20.20 -0.58
CA MET A 232 -4.91 -18.89 -0.06
C MET A 232 -3.76 -19.00 0.94
N LEU A 233 -3.01 -17.92 1.08
CA LEU A 233 -2.07 -17.72 2.17
C LEU A 233 -2.74 -16.87 3.27
N ILE A 234 -2.59 -17.29 4.52
CA ILE A 234 -3.14 -16.61 5.70
C ILE A 234 -2.07 -16.47 6.77
N SER A 235 -2.15 -15.42 7.57
CA SER A 235 -1.38 -15.29 8.81
C SER A 235 -1.98 -16.18 9.93
N ALA A 236 -1.15 -16.62 10.87
CA ALA A 236 -1.54 -17.48 11.99
C ALA A 236 -2.61 -16.84 12.90
N ASP A 237 -2.68 -15.50 12.95
CA ASP A 237 -3.63 -14.72 13.73
C ASP A 237 -4.95 -14.43 12.99
N THR A 238 -5.09 -14.94 11.76
CA THR A 238 -6.30 -14.77 10.95
C THR A 238 -7.49 -15.46 11.62
N ASP A 239 -8.57 -14.71 11.85
CA ASP A 239 -9.85 -15.26 12.26
C ASP A 239 -10.41 -16.18 11.16
N ILE A 240 -10.71 -17.43 11.49
CA ILE A 240 -11.22 -18.43 10.55
C ILE A 240 -12.55 -17.96 9.94
N ASP A 241 -13.38 -17.26 10.72
CA ASP A 241 -14.67 -16.75 10.23
C ASP A 241 -14.49 -15.56 9.26
N ALA A 242 -13.29 -14.97 9.19
CA ALA A 242 -12.96 -13.90 8.25
C ALA A 242 -12.42 -14.42 6.91
N ILE A 243 -12.11 -15.71 6.78
CA ILE A 243 -11.55 -16.34 5.56
C ILE A 243 -12.59 -16.35 4.44
N ARG A 244 -12.19 -15.85 3.27
CA ARG A 244 -13.08 -15.62 2.12
C ARG A 244 -12.71 -16.51 0.94
N LEU A 245 -13.06 -17.79 1.03
CA LEU A 245 -12.80 -18.76 -0.03
C LEU A 245 -14.06 -19.26 -0.75
N ASP A 246 -15.25 -18.81 -0.34
CA ASP A 246 -16.49 -19.01 -1.09
C ASP A 246 -16.56 -18.08 -2.32
N PRO A 247 -17.47 -18.32 -3.29
CA PRO A 247 -17.56 -17.52 -4.52
C PRO A 247 -17.83 -16.03 -4.30
N THR A 248 -18.60 -15.66 -3.27
CA THR A 248 -18.88 -14.26 -2.92
C THR A 248 -17.62 -13.64 -2.30
N GLY A 249 -16.97 -14.35 -1.38
CA GLY A 249 -15.72 -13.94 -0.73
C GLY A 249 -14.60 -13.67 -1.73
N VAL A 250 -14.38 -14.59 -2.67
CA VAL A 250 -13.37 -14.43 -3.75
C VAL A 250 -13.69 -13.23 -4.63
N ALA A 251 -14.96 -13.00 -4.97
CA ALA A 251 -15.36 -11.83 -5.75
C ALA A 251 -15.11 -10.51 -4.98
N VAL A 252 -15.37 -10.48 -3.67
CA VAL A 252 -15.06 -9.32 -2.83
C VAL A 252 -13.54 -9.11 -2.73
N ALA A 253 -12.74 -10.16 -2.53
CA ALA A 253 -11.29 -10.06 -2.50
C ALA A 253 -10.74 -9.48 -3.82
N GLN A 254 -11.28 -9.90 -4.97
CA GLN A 254 -10.93 -9.34 -6.27
C GLN A 254 -11.27 -7.84 -6.36
N ILE A 255 -12.46 -7.42 -5.91
CA ILE A 255 -12.84 -6.00 -5.90
C ILE A 255 -11.92 -5.19 -4.97
N ASP A 256 -11.62 -5.72 -3.78
CA ASP A 256 -10.72 -5.10 -2.81
C ASP A 256 -9.33 -4.86 -3.43
N ARG A 257 -8.80 -5.80 -4.23
CA ARG A 257 -7.52 -5.62 -4.94
C ARG A 257 -7.54 -4.42 -5.89
N PHE A 258 -8.60 -4.29 -6.69
CA PHE A 258 -8.76 -3.12 -7.56
C PHE A 258 -8.88 -1.82 -6.76
N CYS A 259 -9.64 -1.81 -5.66
CA CYS A 259 -9.76 -0.63 -4.80
C CYS A 259 -8.41 -0.23 -4.18
N ARG A 260 -7.63 -1.18 -3.67
CA ARG A 260 -6.31 -0.89 -3.07
C ARG A 260 -5.29 -0.46 -4.10
N TYR A 261 -5.31 -1.07 -5.29
CA TYR A 261 -4.45 -0.67 -6.39
C TYR A 261 -4.79 0.74 -6.86
N ALA A 262 -6.09 1.03 -7.06
CA ALA A 262 -6.56 2.37 -7.40
C ALA A 262 -6.12 3.40 -6.37
N TRP A 263 -6.33 3.12 -5.08
CA TRP A 263 -5.93 3.99 -3.98
C TRP A 263 -4.42 4.24 -3.93
N THR A 264 -3.61 3.19 -4.11
CA THR A 264 -2.14 3.28 -4.17
C THR A 264 -1.72 4.21 -5.31
N MET A 265 -2.22 3.97 -6.53
CA MET A 265 -1.87 4.78 -7.70
C MET A 265 -2.32 6.24 -7.57
N HIS A 266 -3.48 6.48 -6.94
CA HIS A 266 -3.94 7.84 -6.65
C HIS A 266 -3.01 8.56 -5.65
N ARG A 267 -2.51 7.85 -4.64
CA ARG A 267 -1.53 8.43 -3.70
C ARG A 267 -0.16 8.63 -4.35
N THR A 268 0.28 7.70 -5.20
CA THR A 268 1.49 7.88 -6.02
C THR A 268 1.40 9.12 -6.90
N ALA A 269 0.26 9.36 -7.56
CA ALA A 269 0.03 10.57 -8.34
C ALA A 269 0.12 11.83 -7.47
N GLY A 270 -0.47 11.80 -6.27
CA GLY A 270 -0.37 12.89 -5.30
C GLY A 270 1.08 13.13 -4.83
N ALA A 271 1.82 12.07 -4.57
CA ALA A 271 3.22 12.12 -4.15
C ALA A 271 4.13 12.67 -5.27
N LEU A 272 3.92 12.26 -6.53
CA LEU A 272 4.64 12.80 -7.69
C LEU A 272 4.38 14.30 -7.89
N ARG A 273 3.13 14.74 -7.74
CA ARG A 273 2.78 16.18 -7.84
C ARG A 273 3.35 17.00 -6.68
N PHE A 274 3.41 16.41 -5.49
CA PHE A 274 3.89 17.07 -4.27
C PHE A 274 5.42 17.07 -4.16
N GLY A 275 6.09 16.00 -4.62
CA GLY A 275 7.53 15.81 -4.45
C GLY A 275 8.40 16.75 -5.30
N VAL A 276 7.82 17.37 -6.33
CA VAL A 276 8.47 18.40 -7.13
C VAL A 276 8.77 19.62 -6.26
N GLY A 277 10.05 19.95 -6.15
CA GLY A 277 10.56 20.98 -5.25
C GLY A 277 11.15 22.19 -5.97
N ALA A 278 11.55 23.16 -5.18
CA ALA A 278 12.17 24.41 -5.64
C ALA A 278 13.49 24.23 -6.42
N SER A 279 14.15 23.08 -6.25
CA SER A 279 15.38 22.69 -6.94
C SER A 279 15.15 21.85 -8.19
N SER A 280 13.92 21.41 -8.46
CA SER A 280 13.58 20.58 -9.62
C SER A 280 13.76 21.38 -10.92
N THR A 281 14.37 20.75 -11.93
CA THR A 281 14.49 21.36 -13.25
C THR A 281 13.14 21.32 -13.98
N GLY A 282 12.98 22.14 -15.04
CA GLY A 282 11.78 22.08 -15.88
C GLY A 282 11.50 20.67 -16.42
N ALA A 283 12.54 19.92 -16.78
CA ALA A 283 12.42 18.54 -17.22
C ALA A 283 11.94 17.59 -16.09
N ASP A 284 12.40 17.81 -14.85
CA ASP A 284 11.95 17.01 -13.70
C ASP A 284 10.48 17.29 -13.36
N ILE A 285 10.06 18.55 -13.48
CA ILE A 285 8.66 18.98 -13.30
C ILE A 285 7.76 18.32 -14.36
N ASP A 286 8.18 18.37 -15.63
CA ASP A 286 7.42 17.79 -16.75
C ASP A 286 7.33 16.26 -16.63
N ASN A 287 8.45 15.60 -16.32
CA ASN A 287 8.49 14.15 -16.13
C ASN A 287 7.62 13.70 -14.95
N SER A 288 7.69 14.42 -13.82
CA SER A 288 6.87 14.11 -12.64
C SER A 288 5.39 14.35 -12.90
N SER A 289 5.05 15.38 -13.67
CA SER A 289 3.67 15.67 -14.08
C SER A 289 3.11 14.57 -14.99
N LEU A 290 3.89 14.14 -16.00
CA LEU A 290 3.51 13.04 -16.89
C LEU A 290 3.32 11.72 -16.11
N ALA A 291 4.24 11.40 -15.21
CA ALA A 291 4.14 10.21 -14.37
C ALA A 291 2.93 10.27 -13.44
N ALA A 292 2.64 11.45 -12.86
CA ALA A 292 1.46 11.65 -12.03
C ALA A 292 0.15 11.46 -12.81
N GLU A 293 0.07 11.98 -14.04
CA GLU A 293 -1.08 11.78 -14.92
C GLU A 293 -1.28 10.31 -15.28
N GLN A 294 -0.21 9.58 -15.60
CA GLN A 294 -0.28 8.14 -15.85
C GLN A 294 -0.77 7.36 -14.62
N ALA A 295 -0.26 7.71 -13.43
CA ALA A 295 -0.69 7.09 -12.18
C ALA A 295 -2.19 7.38 -11.89
N GLU A 296 -2.65 8.59 -12.15
CA GLU A 296 -4.05 8.98 -11.97
C GLU A 296 -5.00 8.29 -12.97
N LEU A 297 -4.60 8.16 -14.23
CA LEU A 297 -5.33 7.38 -15.23
C LEU A 297 -5.44 5.91 -14.79
N THR A 298 -4.33 5.33 -14.34
CA THR A 298 -4.31 3.95 -13.82
C THR A 298 -5.23 3.78 -12.63
N ALA A 299 -5.25 4.76 -11.71
CA ALA A 299 -6.14 4.77 -10.56
C ALA A 299 -7.62 4.80 -10.98
N THR A 300 -7.94 5.67 -11.94
CA THR A 300 -9.31 5.84 -12.47
C THR A 300 -9.80 4.57 -13.16
N ASP A 301 -8.97 3.94 -14.00
CA ASP A 301 -9.32 2.71 -14.71
C ASP A 301 -9.53 1.52 -13.75
N ALA A 302 -8.65 1.39 -12.74
CA ALA A 302 -8.79 0.38 -11.70
C ALA A 302 -10.07 0.58 -10.87
N MET A 303 -10.39 1.83 -10.50
CA MET A 303 -11.59 2.16 -9.75
C MET A 303 -12.87 1.93 -10.57
N SER A 304 -12.86 2.28 -11.85
CA SER A 304 -13.96 1.98 -12.78
C SER A 304 -14.22 0.47 -12.88
N THR A 305 -13.15 -0.33 -12.93
CA THR A 305 -13.24 -1.79 -12.92
C THR A 305 -13.84 -2.31 -11.61
N ALA A 306 -13.38 -1.83 -10.45
CA ALA A 306 -13.95 -2.18 -9.15
C ALA A 306 -15.46 -1.86 -9.06
N VAL A 307 -15.86 -0.66 -9.52
CA VAL A 307 -17.27 -0.24 -9.59
C VAL A 307 -18.08 -1.17 -10.51
N GLY A 308 -17.52 -1.57 -11.66
CA GLY A 308 -18.14 -2.53 -12.56
C GLY A 308 -18.37 -3.90 -11.89
N LEU A 309 -17.34 -4.43 -11.25
CA LEU A 309 -17.37 -5.73 -10.57
C LEU A 309 -18.35 -5.73 -9.39
N VAL A 310 -18.33 -4.70 -8.53
CA VAL A 310 -19.24 -4.63 -7.38
C VAL A 310 -20.71 -4.49 -7.79
N ARG A 311 -20.99 -3.78 -8.90
CA ARG A 311 -22.34 -3.71 -9.47
C ARG A 311 -22.80 -5.07 -9.99
N GLN A 312 -21.92 -5.84 -10.61
CA GLN A 312 -22.24 -7.21 -11.05
C GLN A 312 -22.51 -8.13 -9.85
N LEU A 313 -21.65 -8.06 -8.82
CA LEU A 313 -21.81 -8.86 -7.60
C LEU A 313 -23.14 -8.52 -6.90
N ALA A 314 -23.43 -7.24 -6.68
CA ALA A 314 -24.67 -6.77 -6.07
C ALA A 314 -25.93 -7.23 -6.84
N ARG A 315 -25.87 -7.31 -8.18
CA ARG A 315 -27.00 -7.85 -8.98
C ARG A 315 -27.19 -9.35 -8.75
N ARG A 316 -26.12 -10.13 -8.63
CA ARG A 316 -26.16 -11.58 -8.41
C ARG A 316 -26.66 -11.92 -6.99
N THR A 317 -26.21 -11.17 -5.99
CA THR A 317 -26.53 -11.44 -4.57
C THR A 317 -27.79 -10.73 -4.06
N ARG A 318 -28.44 -9.87 -4.87
CA ARG A 318 -29.57 -9.01 -4.47
C ARG A 318 -30.69 -9.72 -3.68
N ARG A 319 -30.98 -10.99 -4.01
CA ARG A 319 -32.06 -11.77 -3.38
C ARG A 319 -31.54 -12.87 -2.44
N GLY A 320 -30.23 -12.94 -2.24
CA GLY A 320 -29.56 -13.91 -1.39
C GLY A 320 -29.37 -13.38 0.05
N PRO A 321 -28.87 -14.24 0.95
CA PRO A 321 -28.61 -13.88 2.35
C PRO A 321 -27.62 -12.70 2.49
N ASP A 322 -26.68 -12.55 1.54
CA ASP A 322 -25.66 -11.50 1.58
C ASP A 322 -26.08 -10.17 0.93
N GLY A 323 -27.32 -10.07 0.43
CA GLY A 323 -27.76 -8.95 -0.41
C GLY A 323 -27.62 -7.58 0.26
N GLU A 324 -27.90 -7.48 1.56
CA GLU A 324 -27.78 -6.24 2.33
C GLU A 324 -26.31 -5.85 2.56
N ALA A 325 -25.48 -6.82 2.97
CA ALA A 325 -24.05 -6.60 3.18
C ALA A 325 -23.34 -6.16 1.89
N ILE A 326 -23.64 -6.80 0.76
CA ILE A 326 -23.09 -6.44 -0.54
C ILE A 326 -23.60 -5.07 -1.02
N ALA A 327 -24.84 -4.70 -0.71
CA ALA A 327 -25.34 -3.35 -1.01
C ALA A 327 -24.56 -2.28 -0.23
N GLY A 328 -24.28 -2.51 1.05
CA GLY A 328 -23.45 -1.64 1.88
C GLY A 328 -22.01 -1.52 1.36
N TYR A 329 -21.41 -2.66 0.97
CA TYR A 329 -20.08 -2.70 0.35
C TYR A 329 -20.04 -1.94 -0.99
N SER A 330 -21.03 -2.15 -1.86
CA SER A 330 -21.19 -1.41 -3.13
C SER A 330 -21.26 0.11 -2.91
N ALA A 331 -22.01 0.56 -1.90
CA ALA A 331 -22.06 1.97 -1.54
C ALA A 331 -20.72 2.51 -1.03
N ALA A 332 -19.92 1.69 -0.33
CA ALA A 332 -18.57 2.08 0.10
C ALA A 332 -17.60 2.20 -1.07
N VAL A 333 -17.62 1.25 -2.02
CA VAL A 333 -16.83 1.29 -3.25
C VAL A 333 -17.19 2.52 -4.09
N GLN A 334 -18.48 2.86 -4.19
CA GLN A 334 -18.93 4.05 -4.92
C GLN A 334 -18.47 5.35 -4.24
N ARG A 335 -18.52 5.44 -2.89
CA ARG A 335 -17.97 6.61 -2.16
C ARG A 335 -16.47 6.76 -2.34
N LEU A 336 -15.73 5.65 -2.39
CA LEU A 336 -14.30 5.69 -2.70
C LEU A 336 -14.05 6.24 -4.11
N ALA A 337 -14.82 5.78 -5.10
CA ALA A 337 -14.72 6.29 -6.47
C ALA A 337 -14.99 7.81 -6.55
N GLU A 338 -16.06 8.26 -5.89
CA GLU A 338 -16.40 9.70 -5.81
C GLU A 338 -15.28 10.51 -5.18
N HIS A 339 -14.64 10.00 -4.11
CA HIS A 339 -13.52 10.67 -3.47
C HIS A 339 -12.28 10.76 -4.39
N MET A 340 -12.03 9.75 -5.22
CA MET A 340 -10.89 9.72 -6.13
C MET A 340 -11.08 10.59 -7.38
N GLU A 341 -12.32 10.96 -7.72
CA GLU A 341 -12.62 11.91 -8.79
C GLU A 341 -12.30 13.37 -8.38
N GLU A 342 -12.20 13.65 -7.08
CA GLU A 342 -11.82 14.97 -6.56
C GLU A 342 -10.32 15.23 -6.79
N ARG A 343 -9.97 15.79 -7.96
CA ARG A 343 -8.64 16.35 -8.27
C ARG A 343 -8.30 17.51 -7.34
N SER A 344 -7.86 17.22 -6.13
CA SER A 344 -7.28 18.21 -5.23
C SER A 344 -5.82 17.87 -5.02
N MET A 345 -4.94 18.88 -5.12
CA MET A 345 -3.59 18.74 -4.57
C MET A 345 -3.73 18.29 -3.12
N PRO A 346 -3.06 17.21 -2.70
CA PRO A 346 -3.16 16.73 -1.33
C PRO A 346 -2.65 17.85 -0.41
N THR A 347 -3.52 18.36 0.46
CA THR A 347 -3.20 19.44 1.41
C THR A 347 -3.46 18.98 2.83
N GLY A 348 -2.60 19.40 3.76
CA GLY A 348 -2.70 19.10 5.18
C GLY A 348 -2.73 17.60 5.47
N THR A 349 -3.88 17.09 5.90
CA THR A 349 -4.01 15.72 6.43
C THR A 349 -3.88 14.61 5.38
N LEU A 350 -4.02 14.96 4.10
CA LEU A 350 -3.95 14.04 2.97
C LEU A 350 -2.63 14.11 2.22
N GLU A 351 -1.70 14.97 2.66
CA GLU A 351 -0.34 15.05 2.11
C GLU A 351 0.31 13.66 2.08
N PRO A 352 1.18 13.40 1.09
CA PRO A 352 2.00 12.20 1.06
C PRO A 352 2.73 11.96 2.39
N THR A 353 3.00 10.71 2.68
CA THR A 353 3.92 10.31 3.75
C THR A 353 5.36 10.51 3.29
N LEU A 354 6.30 10.65 4.23
CA LEU A 354 7.72 10.69 3.89
C LEU A 354 8.12 9.39 3.19
N ALA A 355 7.58 8.25 3.62
CA ALA A 355 7.82 6.96 2.97
C ALA A 355 7.42 6.99 1.49
N GLU A 356 6.24 7.52 1.16
CA GLU A 356 5.79 7.65 -0.23
C GLU A 356 6.63 8.65 -1.05
N LEU A 357 7.24 9.65 -0.43
CA LEU A 357 8.12 10.60 -1.13
C LEU A 357 9.50 10.00 -1.40
N VAL A 358 10.04 9.19 -0.48
CA VAL A 358 11.35 8.55 -0.62
C VAL A 358 11.36 7.56 -1.80
N GLU A 359 10.26 6.83 -2.00
CA GLU A 359 10.09 5.89 -3.12
C GLU A 359 10.15 6.55 -4.51
N LEU A 360 9.93 7.86 -4.59
CA LEU A 360 9.95 8.61 -5.84
C LEU A 360 11.32 9.23 -6.16
N THR A 361 12.25 9.22 -5.22
CA THR A 361 13.60 9.79 -5.36
C THR A 361 14.60 8.74 -5.80
#